data_AF-A0A523K4L0-F1
#
_entry.id   AF-A0A523K4L0-F1
#
_cell.length_a   1.000
_cell.length_b   1.000
_cell.length_c   1.000
_cell.angle_alpha   90.00
_cell.angle_beta   90.00
_cell.angle_gamma   90.00
#
_symmetry.space_group_name_H-M   'P 1'
#
loop_
_entity.id
_entity.type
_entity.pdbx_description
1 polymer ?
#
loop_
_entity_poly.entity_id
_entity_poly.type
_entity_poly.pdbx_seq_one_letter_code
_entity_poly.pdbx_strand_id
1 'polypeptide(L)'
;MQVYEYSSVVERRRVSDTIRAGGYRVNGEPVDWPARPNIWVTGRLIVVYSGVDGGTVLLLSGLLGDALTFEAPAVDEPYPPAVLAAIAAAAEATGASLQEIQVIEYEFQEWPDSCLGLPGPDEICAEAPVLGWLVRLNAGGDPIVFRLDEVGAEHRQE
;
A
#
# COMPACT_ATOMS: atom_id res chain seq x y z
N MET A 1 6.45 -22.23 -11.87
CA MET A 1 5.32 -22.55 -10.95
C MET A 1 5.64 -23.85 -10.26
N GLN A 2 5.36 -23.93 -8.95
CA GLN A 2 5.58 -25.11 -8.12
C GLN A 2 4.27 -25.46 -7.41
N VAL A 3 3.98 -26.74 -7.28
CA VAL A 3 2.77 -27.23 -6.60
C VAL A 3 3.20 -28.24 -5.54
N TYR A 4 2.80 -28.00 -4.29
CA TYR A 4 3.05 -28.88 -3.17
C TYR A 4 1.74 -29.52 -2.72
N GLU A 5 1.70 -30.84 -2.70
CA GLU A 5 0.55 -31.61 -2.24
C GLU A 5 0.85 -32.26 -0.89
N TYR A 6 -0.09 -32.14 0.04
CA TYR A 6 0.03 -32.67 1.40
C TYR A 6 -0.89 -33.86 1.62
N SER A 7 -0.58 -34.69 2.62
CA SER A 7 -1.38 -35.90 2.93
C SER A 7 -2.80 -35.54 3.39
N SER A 8 -2.99 -34.35 3.96
CA SER A 8 -4.30 -33.87 4.43
C SER A 8 -4.40 -32.34 4.37
N VAL A 9 -5.64 -31.84 4.45
CA VAL A 9 -5.90 -30.39 4.58
C VAL A 9 -5.31 -29.85 5.88
N VAL A 10 -5.32 -30.65 6.95
CA VAL A 10 -4.78 -30.27 8.26
C VAL A 10 -3.28 -30.06 8.19
N GLU A 11 -2.54 -30.97 7.54
CA GLU A 11 -1.09 -30.84 7.38
C GLU A 11 -0.73 -29.63 6.50
N ARG A 12 -1.44 -29.45 5.38
CA ARG A 12 -1.28 -28.26 4.54
C ARG A 12 -1.51 -26.97 5.32
N ARG A 13 -2.58 -26.90 6.14
CA ARG A 13 -2.89 -25.72 6.97
C ARG A 13 -1.77 -25.37 7.92
N ARG A 14 -1.18 -26.36 8.60
CA ARG A 14 -0.02 -26.14 9.49
C ARG A 14 1.13 -25.44 8.78
N VAL A 15 1.34 -25.72 7.50
CA VAL A 15 2.35 -25.03 6.69
C VAL A 15 1.84 -23.67 6.22
N SER A 16 0.63 -23.60 5.66
CA SER A 16 0.11 -22.35 5.10
C SER A 16 -0.12 -21.26 6.14
N ASP A 17 -0.45 -21.62 7.39
CA ASP A 17 -0.67 -20.66 8.49
C ASP A 17 0.64 -19.96 8.90
N THR A 18 1.81 -20.49 8.49
CA THR A 18 3.11 -19.84 8.68
C THR A 18 3.49 -18.88 7.55
N ILE A 19 2.72 -18.87 6.45
CA ILE A 19 2.93 -17.99 5.29
C ILE A 19 2.27 -16.65 5.60
N ARG A 20 3.06 -15.58 5.75
CA ARG A 20 2.58 -14.21 5.91
C ARG A 20 2.95 -13.36 4.70
N ALA A 21 2.10 -12.40 4.35
CA ALA A 21 2.34 -11.43 3.27
C ALA A 21 3.58 -10.54 3.50
N GLY A 22 4.00 -10.38 4.77
CA GLY A 22 5.21 -9.65 5.17
C GLY A 22 6.55 -10.41 5.11
N GLY A 23 6.57 -11.65 4.60
CA GLY A 23 7.80 -12.43 4.41
C GLY A 23 7.96 -13.61 5.37
N TYR A 24 8.76 -14.59 4.94
CA TYR A 24 9.06 -15.81 5.69
C TYR A 24 10.16 -15.54 6.71
N ARG A 25 9.95 -16.02 7.95
CA ARG A 25 11.04 -16.22 8.92
C ARG A 25 11.19 -17.71 9.19
N VAL A 26 12.33 -18.29 8.85
CA VAL A 26 12.67 -19.68 9.23
C VAL A 26 13.65 -19.58 10.39
N ASN A 27 13.32 -20.16 11.54
CA ASN A 27 14.10 -20.06 12.78
C ASN A 27 14.39 -18.61 13.24
N GLY A 28 13.52 -17.66 12.90
CA GLY A 28 13.70 -16.26 13.27
C GLY A 28 14.53 -15.42 12.29
N GLU A 29 15.11 -16.02 11.25
CA GLU A 29 15.85 -15.28 10.21
C GLU A 29 14.96 -15.01 8.99
N PRO A 30 14.97 -13.78 8.45
CA PRO A 30 14.26 -13.46 7.22
C PRO A 30 14.84 -14.27 6.06
N VAL A 31 13.98 -14.99 5.34
CA VAL A 31 14.36 -15.68 4.10
C VAL A 31 14.21 -14.66 2.97
N ASP A 32 15.35 -14.23 2.42
CA ASP A 32 15.39 -13.33 1.27
C ASP A 32 15.01 -14.10 0.01
N TRP A 33 13.78 -13.90 -0.44
CA TRP A 33 13.33 -14.41 -1.73
C TRP A 33 13.63 -13.34 -2.79
N PRO A 34 14.36 -13.66 -3.87
CA PRO A 34 14.70 -12.69 -4.92
C PRO A 34 13.46 -12.11 -5.64
N ALA A 35 12.30 -12.72 -5.47
CA ALA A 35 10.99 -12.18 -5.83
C ALA A 35 9.96 -12.67 -4.81
N ARG A 36 9.06 -11.79 -4.33
CA ARG A 36 7.91 -12.19 -3.50
C ARG A 36 7.00 -13.09 -4.34
N PRO A 37 6.90 -14.41 -4.08
CA PRO A 37 6.09 -15.28 -4.91
C PRO A 37 4.60 -15.06 -4.63
N ASN A 38 3.77 -15.30 -5.64
CA ASN A 38 2.33 -15.44 -5.46
C ASN A 38 2.01 -16.83 -4.95
N ILE A 39 1.33 -16.95 -3.81
CA ILE A 39 1.04 -18.24 -3.18
C ILE A 39 -0.45 -18.41 -2.96
N TRP A 40 -1.03 -19.46 -3.54
CA TRP A 40 -2.43 -19.83 -3.34
C TRP A 40 -2.56 -21.14 -2.58
N VAL A 41 -3.71 -21.32 -1.94
CA VAL A 41 -4.05 -22.56 -1.26
C VAL A 41 -5.43 -23.05 -1.64
N THR A 42 -5.51 -24.32 -2.05
CA THR A 42 -6.79 -24.96 -2.35
C THR A 42 -6.74 -26.42 -1.92
N GLY A 43 -7.76 -26.91 -1.20
CA GLY A 43 -7.80 -28.29 -0.72
C GLY A 43 -6.51 -28.72 0.01
N ARG A 44 -5.76 -29.67 -0.56
CA ARG A 44 -4.47 -30.18 -0.04
C ARG A 44 -3.25 -29.58 -0.73
N LEU A 45 -3.43 -28.54 -1.53
CA LEU A 45 -2.39 -27.95 -2.36
C LEU A 45 -1.94 -26.58 -1.83
N ILE A 46 -0.63 -26.33 -1.99
CA ILE A 46 -0.03 -25.00 -2.01
C ILE A 46 0.55 -24.78 -3.40
N VAL A 47 0.16 -23.71 -4.08
CA VAL A 47 0.66 -23.36 -5.41
C VAL A 47 1.52 -22.11 -5.28
N VAL A 48 2.76 -22.18 -5.76
CA VAL A 48 3.74 -21.09 -5.70
C VAL A 48 4.11 -20.66 -7.12
N TYR A 49 3.86 -19.39 -7.43
CA TYR A 49 4.25 -18.76 -8.68
C TYR A 49 5.20 -17.59 -8.42
N SER A 50 6.48 -17.79 -8.70
CA SER A 50 7.52 -16.77 -8.55
C SER A 50 7.58 -15.75 -9.71
N GLY A 51 6.62 -15.79 -10.65
CA GLY A 51 6.56 -14.85 -11.75
C GLY A 51 5.68 -13.63 -11.45
N VAL A 52 5.79 -12.62 -12.31
CA VAL A 52 5.08 -11.33 -12.18
C VAL A 52 4.07 -11.10 -13.31
N ASP A 53 3.85 -12.08 -14.19
CA ASP A 53 2.88 -11.96 -15.29
C ASP A 53 1.46 -11.83 -14.75
N GLY A 54 0.86 -10.66 -14.90
CA GLY A 54 -0.46 -10.34 -14.34
C GLY A 54 -1.58 -11.23 -14.88
N GLY A 55 -1.51 -11.65 -16.16
CA GLY A 55 -2.49 -12.56 -16.74
C GLY A 55 -2.48 -13.95 -16.08
N THR A 56 -1.29 -14.48 -15.81
CA THR A 56 -1.09 -15.73 -15.09
C THR A 56 -1.57 -15.63 -13.64
N VAL A 57 -1.26 -14.53 -12.96
CA VAL A 57 -1.72 -14.28 -11.59
C VAL A 57 -3.25 -14.23 -11.52
N LEU A 58 -3.90 -13.49 -12.43
CA LEU A 58 -5.36 -13.40 -12.49
C LEU A 58 -6.03 -14.75 -12.79
N LEU A 59 -5.48 -15.52 -13.73
CA LEU A 59 -5.98 -16.84 -14.06
C LEU A 59 -5.91 -17.78 -12.84
N LEU A 60 -4.77 -17.80 -12.15
CA LEU A 60 -4.58 -18.63 -10.96
C LEU A 60 -5.49 -18.20 -9.81
N SER A 61 -5.66 -16.90 -9.58
CA SER A 61 -6.62 -16.43 -8.56
C SER A 61 -8.07 -16.82 -8.90
N GLY A 62 -8.47 -16.74 -10.17
CA GLY A 62 -9.79 -17.19 -10.61
C GLY A 62 -10.03 -18.69 -10.41
N LEU A 63 -8.97 -19.50 -10.45
CA LEU A 63 -9.05 -20.96 -10.27
C LEU A 63 -8.89 -21.41 -8.82
N LEU A 64 -8.06 -20.70 -8.04
CA LEU A 64 -7.57 -21.16 -6.74
C LEU A 64 -8.08 -20.32 -5.57
N GLY A 65 -8.75 -19.19 -5.83
CA GLY A 65 -9.15 -18.18 -4.84
C GLY A 65 -8.06 -17.11 -4.64
N ASP A 66 -8.16 -16.34 -3.57
CA ASP A 66 -7.18 -15.28 -3.29
C ASP A 66 -5.82 -15.84 -2.88
N ALA A 67 -4.74 -15.14 -3.25
CA ALA A 67 -3.39 -15.51 -2.85
C ALA A 67 -3.11 -15.10 -1.40
N LEU A 68 -2.48 -15.98 -0.60
CA LEU A 68 -2.03 -15.71 0.77
C LEU A 68 -0.97 -14.61 0.87
N THR A 69 -0.22 -14.41 -0.20
CA THR A 69 0.85 -13.40 -0.28
C THR A 69 0.36 -12.07 -0.83
N PHE A 70 -0.88 -12.02 -1.30
CA PHE A 70 -1.56 -10.76 -1.55
C PHE A 70 -2.11 -10.29 -0.21
N GLU A 71 -1.33 -9.50 0.53
CA GLU A 71 -1.97 -8.50 1.38
C GLU A 71 -2.71 -7.59 0.41
N ALA A 72 -4.01 -7.81 0.24
CA ALA A 72 -4.83 -6.66 -0.09
C ALA A 72 -4.47 -5.63 0.99
N PRO A 73 -4.00 -4.41 0.65
CA PRO A 73 -3.94 -3.36 1.65
C PRO A 73 -5.31 -3.38 2.32
N ALA A 74 -5.39 -3.40 3.65
CA ALA A 74 -6.64 -3.58 4.38
C ALA A 74 -7.75 -2.72 3.75
N VAL A 75 -8.54 -3.33 2.86
CA VAL A 75 -9.64 -2.65 2.19
C VAL A 75 -10.79 -2.84 3.15
N ASP A 76 -11.01 -1.84 4.00
CA ASP A 76 -12.34 -1.63 4.58
C ASP A 76 -12.56 -0.20 5.11
N GLU A 77 -11.55 0.68 5.12
CA GLU A 77 -11.78 2.12 5.26
C GLU A 77 -11.30 2.81 3.97
N PRO A 78 -12.16 3.51 3.21
CA PRO A 78 -11.69 4.35 2.12
C PRO A 78 -10.68 5.35 2.69
N TYR A 79 -9.64 5.65 1.92
CA TYR A 79 -8.70 6.69 2.30
C TYR A 79 -9.45 7.96 2.72
N PRO A 80 -8.98 8.66 3.77
CA PRO A 80 -9.53 9.96 4.12
C PRO A 80 -9.60 10.87 2.89
N PRO A 81 -10.60 11.75 2.77
CA PRO A 81 -10.74 12.64 1.62
C PRO A 81 -9.45 13.42 1.28
N ALA A 82 -8.71 13.84 2.31
CA ALA A 82 -7.41 14.50 2.15
C ALA A 82 -6.35 13.63 1.46
N VAL A 83 -6.32 12.33 1.72
CA VAL A 83 -5.38 11.42 1.03
C VAL A 83 -5.73 11.28 -0.44
N LEU A 84 -7.02 11.25 -0.79
CA LEU A 84 -7.47 11.26 -2.18
C LEU A 84 -7.12 12.58 -2.88
N ALA A 85 -7.26 13.72 -2.18
CA ALA A 85 -6.86 15.03 -2.68
C ALA A 85 -5.35 15.08 -2.94
N ALA A 86 -4.53 14.51 -2.05
CA ALA A 86 -3.08 14.42 -2.24
C ALA A 86 -2.71 13.58 -3.46
N ILE A 87 -3.39 12.44 -3.68
CA ILE A 87 -3.19 11.60 -4.87
C ILE A 87 -3.49 12.38 -6.15
N ALA A 88 -4.60 13.13 -6.17
CA ALA A 88 -4.96 13.96 -7.31
C ALA A 88 -3.92 15.06 -7.57
N ALA A 89 -3.49 15.77 -6.53
CA ALA A 89 -2.45 16.81 -6.63
C ALA A 89 -1.11 16.24 -7.13
N ALA A 90 -0.71 15.06 -6.65
CA ALA A 90 0.51 14.39 -7.12
C ALA A 90 0.43 13.97 -8.60
N ALA A 91 -0.71 13.43 -9.02
CA ALA A 91 -0.93 13.06 -10.42
C ALA A 91 -0.87 14.29 -11.34
N GLU A 92 -1.48 15.41 -10.94
CA GLU A 92 -1.39 16.67 -11.68
C GLU A 92 0.04 17.22 -11.74
N ALA A 93 0.76 17.22 -10.62
CA ALA A 93 2.12 17.76 -10.54
C ALA A 93 3.13 16.94 -11.37
N THR A 94 2.94 15.63 -11.47
CA THR A 94 3.89 14.71 -12.14
C THR A 94 3.48 14.31 -13.54
N GLY A 95 2.20 14.48 -13.90
CA GLY A 95 1.62 13.96 -15.13
C GLY A 95 1.41 12.45 -15.13
N ALA A 96 1.62 11.77 -14.00
CA ALA A 96 1.35 10.34 -13.85
C ALA A 96 -0.17 10.07 -13.76
N SER A 97 -0.59 8.86 -14.10
CA SER A 97 -1.98 8.46 -13.87
C SER A 97 -2.23 8.23 -12.37
N LEU A 98 -3.48 8.43 -11.92
CA LEU A 98 -3.87 8.20 -10.52
C LEU A 98 -3.52 6.78 -10.01
N GLN A 99 -3.48 5.79 -10.90
CA GLN A 99 -3.17 4.39 -10.57
C GLN A 99 -1.67 4.16 -10.34
N GLU A 100 -0.82 5.06 -10.84
CA GLU A 100 0.63 5.01 -10.65
C GLU A 100 1.06 5.70 -9.35
N ILE A 101 0.20 6.51 -8.75
CA ILE A 101 0.45 7.16 -7.47
C ILE A 101 0.19 6.16 -6.34
N GLN A 102 1.23 5.86 -5.55
CA GLN A 102 1.13 4.97 -4.40
C GLN A 102 1.18 5.76 -3.11
N VAL A 103 0.25 5.49 -2.20
CA VAL A 103 0.31 6.02 -0.83
C VAL A 103 1.36 5.24 -0.04
N ILE A 104 2.42 5.92 0.38
CA ILE A 104 3.46 5.33 1.25
C ILE A 104 2.97 5.37 2.70
N GLU A 105 2.49 6.53 3.13
CA GLU A 105 2.10 6.80 4.52
C GLU A 105 1.16 7.99 4.58
N TYR A 106 0.28 8.01 5.59
CA TYR A 106 -0.47 9.20 5.96
C TYR A 106 -0.67 9.25 7.49
N GLU A 107 -0.55 10.45 8.06
CA GLU A 107 -0.67 10.69 9.50
C GLU A 107 -1.57 11.90 9.76
N PHE A 108 -2.51 11.76 10.70
CA PHE A 108 -3.35 12.89 11.14
C PHE A 108 -2.61 13.71 12.17
N GLN A 109 -2.52 15.02 11.97
CA GLN A 109 -1.80 15.93 12.85
C GLN A 109 -2.38 17.35 12.85
N GLU A 110 -1.88 18.19 13.74
CA GLU A 110 -2.23 19.61 13.83
C GLU A 110 -1.13 20.47 13.21
N TRP A 111 -1.54 21.43 12.38
CA TRP A 111 -0.68 22.41 11.75
C TRP A 111 -0.71 23.74 12.52
N PRO A 112 0.37 24.54 12.48
CA PRO A 112 0.48 25.75 13.28
C PRO A 112 -0.41 26.91 12.81
N ASP A 113 -0.81 26.91 11.53
CA ASP A 113 -1.48 28.03 10.88
C ASP A 113 -2.30 27.57 9.64
N SER A 114 -3.04 28.50 9.04
CA SER A 114 -3.84 28.25 7.83
C SER A 114 -3.03 27.93 6.57
N CYS A 115 -1.71 28.11 6.59
CA CYS A 115 -0.81 27.72 5.51
C CYS A 115 -0.16 26.36 5.79
N LEU A 116 -0.66 25.61 6.77
CA LEU A 116 -0.20 24.28 7.12
C LEU A 116 1.29 24.26 7.52
N GLY A 117 1.79 25.40 8.02
CA GLY A 117 3.20 25.62 8.35
C GLY A 117 4.15 25.72 7.15
N LEU A 118 3.63 25.92 5.94
CA LEU A 118 4.38 26.11 4.69
C LEU A 118 3.90 27.39 3.97
N PRO A 119 4.13 28.58 4.55
CA PRO A 119 3.74 29.84 3.93
C PRO A 119 4.47 30.06 2.61
N GLY A 120 3.73 30.52 1.60
CA GLY A 120 4.32 31.03 0.35
C GLY A 120 5.03 32.37 0.54
N PRO A 121 5.78 32.83 -0.48
CA PRO A 121 6.39 34.15 -0.46
C PRO A 121 5.35 35.25 -0.28
N ASP A 122 5.56 36.13 0.71
CA ASP A 122 4.68 37.25 1.07
C ASP A 122 3.24 36.85 1.48
N GLU A 123 3.01 35.56 1.75
CA GLU A 123 1.70 35.06 2.17
C GLU A 123 1.46 35.34 3.66
N ILE A 124 0.26 35.85 3.97
CA ILE A 124 -0.18 36.07 5.35
C ILE A 124 -1.14 34.94 5.74
N CYS A 125 -0.70 34.13 6.69
CA CYS A 125 -1.45 32.98 7.23
C CYS A 125 -2.20 33.38 8.49
N ALA A 126 -3.41 32.83 8.68
CA ALA A 126 -4.11 33.00 9.94
C ALA A 126 -3.41 32.17 11.04
N GLU A 127 -3.11 32.81 12.17
CA GLU A 127 -2.46 32.20 13.34
C GLU A 127 -3.45 31.37 14.16
N ALA A 128 -4.00 30.32 13.55
CA ALA A 128 -4.92 29.38 14.17
C ALA A 128 -4.53 27.94 13.81
N PRO A 129 -4.48 27.02 14.80
CA PRO A 129 -4.17 25.63 14.51
C PRO A 129 -5.21 24.99 13.58
N VAL A 130 -4.72 24.20 12.61
CA VAL A 130 -5.55 23.51 11.62
C VAL A 130 -5.34 22.00 11.75
N LEU A 131 -6.40 21.24 11.99
CA LEU A 131 -6.34 19.78 11.93
C LEU A 131 -6.20 19.31 10.48
N GLY A 132 -5.39 18.29 10.25
CA GLY A 132 -5.05 17.89 8.90
C GLY A 132 -4.22 16.63 8.79
N TRP A 133 -3.67 16.41 7.60
CA TRP A 133 -2.98 15.17 7.23
C TRP A 133 -1.61 15.45 6.62
N LEU A 134 -0.58 14.75 7.09
CA LEU A 134 0.69 14.59 6.38
C LEU A 134 0.57 13.35 5.51
N VAL A 135 0.75 13.49 4.19
CA VAL A 135 0.61 12.39 3.24
C VAL A 135 1.89 12.26 2.42
N ARG A 136 2.48 11.07 2.41
CA ARG A 136 3.66 10.74 1.62
C ARG A 136 3.30 9.80 0.48
N LEU A 137 3.64 10.20 -0.74
CA LEU A 137 3.27 9.53 -1.98
C LEU A 137 4.49 9.15 -2.79
N ASN A 138 4.40 8.06 -3.55
CA ASN A 138 5.36 7.68 -4.58
C ASN A 138 4.73 7.84 -5.97
N ALA A 139 5.43 8.52 -6.88
CA ALA A 139 5.03 8.71 -8.27
C ALA A 139 6.11 8.24 -9.26
N GLY A 140 6.97 7.30 -8.87
CA GLY A 140 8.08 6.78 -9.68
C GLY A 140 9.40 7.56 -9.55
N GLY A 141 9.49 8.47 -8.59
CA GLY A 141 10.68 9.27 -8.28
C GLY A 141 10.89 9.41 -6.76
N ASP A 142 11.48 10.53 -6.34
CA ASP A 142 11.57 10.85 -4.92
C ASP A 142 10.16 10.98 -4.29
N PRO A 143 9.97 10.56 -3.04
CA PRO A 143 8.67 10.69 -2.37
C PRO A 143 8.19 12.14 -2.32
N ILE A 144 6.93 12.35 -2.69
CA ILE A 144 6.26 13.64 -2.61
C ILE A 144 5.52 13.70 -1.28
N VAL A 145 5.68 14.80 -0.54
CA VAL A 145 5.03 14.99 0.76
C VAL A 145 4.06 16.15 0.66
N PHE A 146 2.81 15.90 1.04
CA PHE A 146 1.77 16.91 1.14
C PHE A 146 1.34 17.09 2.59
N ARG A 147 1.06 18.33 2.95
CA ARG A 147 0.31 18.72 4.13
C ARG A 147 -1.06 19.19 3.67
N LEU A 148 -2.12 18.66 4.26
CA LEU A 148 -3.49 19.03 3.91
C LEU A 148 -4.29 19.36 5.16
N ASP A 149 -5.38 20.12 5.00
CA ASP A 149 -6.41 20.21 6.04
C ASP A 149 -7.20 18.88 6.17
N GLU A 150 -8.14 18.82 7.10
CA GLU A 150 -8.92 17.61 7.43
C GLU A 150 -9.60 16.97 6.21
N VAL A 151 -10.04 17.78 5.24
CA VAL A 151 -10.84 17.34 4.09
C VAL A 151 -10.08 17.39 2.75
N GLY A 152 -8.88 17.96 2.72
CA GLY A 152 -8.07 18.17 1.53
C GLY A 152 -8.43 19.40 0.70
N ALA A 153 -9.10 20.40 1.29
CA ALA A 153 -9.44 21.62 0.55
C ALA A 153 -8.20 22.52 0.38
N GLU A 154 -7.47 22.75 1.47
CA GLU A 154 -6.15 23.36 1.44
C GLU A 154 -5.05 22.29 1.44
N HIS A 155 -4.02 22.49 0.62
CA HIS A 155 -2.88 21.60 0.54
C HIS A 155 -1.58 22.35 0.23
N ARG A 156 -0.46 21.85 0.76
CA ARG A 156 0.89 22.36 0.54
C ARG A 156 1.83 21.19 0.27
N GLN A 157 2.68 21.34 -0.73
CA GLN A 157 3.76 20.39 -0.97
C GLN A 157 5.02 20.86 -0.23
N GLU A 158 5.70 19.97 0.48
CA GLU A 158 7.03 20.23 1.07
C GLU A 158 8.14 20.36 0.03
#